data_AF-A0A1T3P8V2-F1
#
_entry.id   AF-A0A1T3P8V2-F1
#
_cell.length_a   1.000
_cell.length_b   1.000
_cell.length_c   1.000
_cell.angle_alpha   90.00
_cell.angle_beta   90.00
_cell.angle_gamma   90.00
#
_symmetry.space_group_name_H-M   'P 1'
#
loop_
_entity.id
_entity.type
_entity.pdbx_description
1 polymer ?
#
loop_
_entity_poly.entity_id
_entity_poly.type
_entity_poly.pdbx_seq_one_letter_code
_entity_poly.pdbx_strand_id
1 'polypeptide(L)'
;MGYRGPTACAAAGITYRQLDYWARTGLVEPTVRSAHGPGTQRLYGFRDILVLKIVKRLLDTGVSLQNIRIAVAHLRGRGIGDLAGMTLMSDGASVYECTSYDEVIDLVQGGQGVFGIAVGAVWREVEGSLAQLQGEHTGTGEPTPQVHPGDELARRRRDRAV
;
A
#
# COMPACT_ATOMS: atom_id res chain seq x y z
N MET A 1 12.15 -5.62 4.86
CA MET A 1 10.98 -6.13 5.62
C MET A 1 9.87 -6.49 4.65
N GLY A 2 9.08 -7.50 4.97
CA GLY A 2 7.90 -7.89 4.19
C GLY A 2 6.69 -8.11 5.09
N TYR A 3 5.50 -7.94 4.53
CA TYR A 3 4.23 -8.04 5.25
C TYR A 3 3.35 -9.10 4.61
N ARG A 4 2.74 -9.97 5.43
CA ARG A 4 1.80 -11.00 4.94
C ARG A 4 0.51 -10.36 4.45
N GLY A 5 -0.24 -11.14 3.66
CA GLY A 5 -1.54 -10.73 3.12
C GLY A 5 -2.47 -10.09 4.16
N PRO A 6 -2.70 -10.69 5.34
CA PRO A 6 -3.54 -10.08 6.37
C PRO A 6 -3.06 -8.70 6.84
N THR A 7 -1.76 -8.53 7.07
CA THR A 7 -1.17 -7.24 7.46
C THR A 7 -1.30 -6.20 6.34
N ALA A 8 -1.03 -6.62 5.09
CA ALA A 8 -1.17 -5.75 3.91
C ALA A 8 -2.64 -5.31 3.73
N CYS A 9 -3.59 -6.23 3.88
CA CYS A 9 -5.02 -5.94 3.83
C CYS A 9 -5.43 -4.92 4.89
N ALA A 10 -5.01 -5.13 6.14
CA ALA A 10 -5.34 -4.24 7.25
C ALA A 10 -4.78 -2.83 7.03
N ALA A 11 -3.49 -2.71 6.66
CA ALA A 11 -2.85 -1.41 6.45
C ALA A 11 -3.40 -0.64 5.24
N ALA A 12 -3.73 -1.35 4.16
CA ALA A 12 -4.32 -0.76 2.94
C ALA A 12 -5.85 -0.57 3.03
N GLY A 13 -6.51 -1.15 4.03
CA GLY A 13 -7.97 -1.10 4.19
C GLY A 13 -8.72 -1.90 3.11
N ILE A 14 -8.14 -2.99 2.60
CA ILE A 14 -8.72 -3.81 1.52
C ILE A 14 -9.09 -5.20 2.04
N THR A 15 -10.01 -5.86 1.33
CA THR A 15 -10.33 -7.27 1.59
C THR A 15 -9.27 -8.20 1.01
N TYR A 16 -9.17 -9.41 1.55
CA TYR A 16 -8.28 -10.45 1.00
C TYR A 16 -8.61 -10.78 -0.47
N ARG A 17 -9.91 -10.74 -0.84
CA ARG A 17 -10.35 -10.99 -2.21
C ARG A 17 -9.86 -9.91 -3.18
N GLN A 18 -9.88 -8.64 -2.75
CA GLN A 18 -9.32 -7.54 -3.54
C GLN A 18 -7.81 -7.72 -3.71
N LEU A 19 -7.10 -8.01 -2.62
CA LEU A 19 -5.66 -8.28 -2.66
C LEU A 19 -5.31 -9.42 -3.63
N ASP A 20 -6.01 -10.55 -3.53
CA ASP A 20 -5.75 -11.70 -4.40
C ASP A 20 -6.09 -11.41 -5.87
N TYR A 21 -7.22 -10.75 -6.13
CA TYR A 21 -7.61 -10.38 -7.48
C TYR A 21 -6.60 -9.42 -8.12
N TRP A 22 -6.12 -8.41 -7.39
CA TRP A 22 -5.14 -7.45 -7.90
C TRP A 22 -3.76 -8.06 -8.11
N ALA A 23 -3.35 -8.99 -7.26
CA ALA A 23 -2.11 -9.74 -7.47
C ALA A 23 -2.21 -10.66 -8.69
N ARG A 24 -3.33 -11.39 -8.84
CA ARG A 24 -3.53 -12.32 -9.96
C ARG A 24 -3.69 -11.62 -11.31
N THR A 25 -4.19 -10.38 -11.32
CA THR A 25 -4.38 -9.57 -12.55
C THR A 25 -3.22 -8.58 -12.80
N GLY A 26 -2.13 -8.69 -12.04
CA GLY A 26 -0.94 -7.86 -12.17
C GLY A 26 -1.11 -6.38 -11.80
N LEU A 27 -2.28 -5.99 -11.26
CA LEU A 27 -2.54 -4.61 -10.86
C LEU A 27 -1.61 -4.20 -9.71
N VAL A 28 -1.45 -5.05 -8.69
CA VAL A 28 -0.46 -4.89 -7.62
C VAL A 28 0.08 -6.25 -7.22
N GLU A 29 1.36 -6.49 -7.49
CA GLU A 29 2.03 -7.75 -7.18
C GLU A 29 2.95 -7.60 -5.95
N PRO A 30 3.18 -8.67 -5.18
CA PRO A 30 4.14 -8.64 -4.08
C PRO A 30 5.56 -8.47 -4.61
N THR A 31 6.28 -7.44 -4.15
CA THR A 31 7.67 -7.17 -4.58
C THR A 31 8.71 -7.83 -3.68
N VAL A 32 8.36 -8.19 -2.46
CA VAL A 32 9.32 -8.80 -1.51
C VAL A 32 9.41 -10.31 -1.70
N ARG A 33 8.27 -10.99 -1.82
CA ARG A 33 8.23 -12.42 -2.13
C ARG A 33 6.95 -12.79 -2.84
N SER A 34 7.07 -13.29 -4.06
CA SER A 34 5.97 -13.94 -4.77
C SER A 34 5.75 -15.36 -4.25
N ALA A 35 4.51 -15.84 -4.32
CA ALA A 35 4.19 -17.24 -4.04
C ALA A 35 4.54 -18.11 -5.26
N HIS A 36 5.35 -19.15 -5.07
CA HIS A 36 5.83 -20.06 -6.13
C HIS A 36 5.52 -21.53 -5.86
N GLY A 37 4.53 -21.84 -5.01
CA GLY A 37 4.10 -23.21 -4.76
C GLY A 37 3.35 -23.37 -3.44
N PRO A 38 2.85 -24.59 -3.15
CA PRO A 38 2.18 -24.91 -1.89
C PRO A 38 3.07 -24.53 -0.69
N GLY A 39 2.51 -23.80 0.27
CA GLY A 39 3.21 -23.39 1.50
C GLY A 39 4.03 -22.09 1.39
N THR A 40 4.29 -21.56 0.19
CA THR A 40 4.98 -20.27 0.04
C THR A 40 4.00 -19.11 0.24
N GLN A 41 4.38 -18.13 1.06
CA GLN A 41 3.52 -16.98 1.37
C GLN A 41 4.00 -15.72 0.67
N ARG A 42 3.05 -14.99 0.07
CA ARG A 42 3.29 -13.66 -0.51
C ARG A 42 3.71 -12.70 0.59
N LEU A 43 4.83 -12.01 0.38
CA LEU A 43 5.24 -10.89 1.21
C LEU A 43 5.19 -9.61 0.38
N TYR A 44 4.48 -8.63 0.91
CA TYR A 44 4.34 -7.31 0.32
C TYR A 44 5.34 -6.36 0.97
N GLY A 45 5.98 -5.51 0.17
CA GLY A 45 6.77 -4.41 0.66
C GLY A 45 5.90 -3.24 1.10
N PHE A 46 6.49 -2.27 1.80
CA PHE A 46 5.83 -1.02 2.16
C PHE A 46 5.21 -0.34 0.92
N ARG A 47 5.97 -0.26 -0.16
CA ARG A 47 5.55 0.36 -1.42
C ARG A 47 4.34 -0.34 -2.03
N ASP A 48 4.29 -1.67 -1.97
CA ASP A 48 3.13 -2.43 -2.46
C ASP A 48 1.87 -2.00 -1.69
N ILE A 49 1.97 -1.91 -0.36
CA ILE A 49 0.86 -1.52 0.52
C ILE A 49 0.40 -0.08 0.26
N LEU A 50 1.35 0.84 0.04
CA LEU A 50 1.03 2.21 -0.38
C LEU A 50 0.23 2.21 -1.70
N VAL A 51 0.71 1.48 -2.71
CA VAL A 51 0.03 1.38 -4.00
C VAL A 51 -1.35 0.71 -3.84
N LEU A 52 -1.48 -0.35 -3.05
CA LEU A 52 -2.76 -0.99 -2.73
C LEU A 52 -3.77 0.02 -2.16
N LYS A 53 -3.33 0.86 -1.23
CA LYS A 53 -4.18 1.87 -0.59
C LYS A 53 -4.60 2.97 -1.56
N ILE A 54 -3.70 3.41 -2.43
CA ILE A 54 -4.01 4.40 -3.49
C ILE A 54 -5.00 3.80 -4.50
N VAL A 55 -4.76 2.57 -4.96
CA VAL A 55 -5.69 1.84 -5.85
C VAL A 55 -7.08 1.76 -5.23
N LYS A 56 -7.18 1.43 -3.93
CA LYS A 56 -8.47 1.42 -3.24
C LYS A 56 -9.14 2.80 -3.27
N ARG A 57 -8.43 3.87 -2.93
CA ARG A 57 -9.00 5.24 -2.92
C ARG A 57 -9.48 5.67 -4.29
N LEU A 58 -8.74 5.36 -5.35
CA LEU A 58 -9.15 5.66 -6.73
C LEU A 58 -10.39 4.85 -7.14
N LEU A 59 -10.49 3.58 -6.74
CA LEU A 59 -11.69 2.77 -7.01
C LEU A 59 -12.90 3.27 -6.23
N ASP A 60 -12.73 3.63 -4.96
CA ASP A 60 -13.83 4.11 -4.10
C ASP A 60 -14.42 5.44 -4.61
N THR A 61 -13.66 6.23 -5.36
CA THR A 61 -14.13 7.47 -6.01
C THR A 61 -14.67 7.26 -7.43
N GLY A 62 -14.67 6.01 -7.93
CA GLY A 62 -15.25 5.67 -9.23
C GLY A 62 -14.31 5.79 -10.43
N VAL A 63 -13.00 5.94 -10.22
CA VAL A 63 -12.03 5.92 -11.33
C VAL A 63 -12.01 4.55 -11.99
N SER A 64 -12.00 4.53 -13.32
CA SER A 64 -11.97 3.29 -14.09
C SER A 64 -10.69 2.48 -13.82
N LEU A 65 -10.80 1.15 -13.84
CA LEU A 65 -9.66 0.26 -13.65
C LEU A 65 -8.54 0.51 -14.67
N GLN A 66 -8.89 0.93 -15.90
CA GLN A 66 -7.93 1.28 -16.94
C GLN A 66 -7.07 2.47 -16.53
N ASN A 67 -7.69 3.55 -16.05
CA ASN A 67 -6.98 4.75 -15.61
C ASN A 67 -6.14 4.48 -14.36
N ILE A 68 -6.64 3.62 -13.46
CA ILE A 68 -5.88 3.18 -12.29
C ILE A 68 -4.61 2.42 -12.71
N ARG A 69 -4.67 1.56 -13.73
CA ARG A 69 -3.47 0.86 -14.22
C ARG A 69 -2.40 1.84 -14.72
N ILE A 70 -2.82 2.90 -15.42
CA ILE A 70 -1.93 3.95 -15.89
C ILE A 70 -1.28 4.66 -14.68
N ALA A 71 -2.09 5.11 -13.71
CA ALA A 71 -1.59 5.75 -12.49
C ALA A 71 -0.61 4.86 -11.71
N VAL A 72 -0.93 3.57 -11.53
CA VAL A 72 -0.05 2.61 -10.86
C VAL A 72 1.29 2.44 -11.59
N ALA A 73 1.30 2.43 -12.93
CA ALA A 73 2.54 2.37 -13.69
C ALA A 73 3.44 3.59 -13.42
N HIS A 74 2.86 4.80 -13.36
CA HIS A 74 3.58 6.02 -12.99
C HIS A 74 4.15 5.95 -11.58
N LEU A 75 3.35 5.51 -10.59
CA LEU A 75 3.81 5.31 -9.21
C LEU A 75 4.98 4.34 -9.12
N ARG A 76 4.97 3.28 -9.95
CA ARG A 76 6.01 2.25 -9.98
C ARG A 76 7.34 2.72 -10.60
N GLY A 77 7.31 3.71 -11.48
CA GLY A 77 8.51 4.28 -12.11
C GLY A 77 9.31 5.23 -11.22
N ARG A 78 8.73 5.74 -10.12
CA ARG A 78 9.34 6.78 -9.27
C ARG A 78 10.07 6.25 -8.03
N GLY A 79 11.10 6.98 -7.60
CA GLY A 79 11.80 6.72 -6.35
C GLY A 79 10.90 6.96 -5.14
N ILE A 80 11.26 6.36 -4.00
CA ILE A 80 10.49 6.48 -2.75
C ILE A 80 10.43 7.94 -2.26
N GLY A 81 11.52 8.70 -2.39
CA GLY A 81 11.59 10.10 -1.94
C GLY A 81 10.66 11.04 -2.71
N ASP A 82 10.43 10.75 -4.00
CA ASP A 82 9.63 11.61 -4.88
C ASP A 82 8.11 11.50 -4.59
N LEU A 83 7.68 10.39 -4.00
CA LEU A 83 6.26 10.13 -3.70
C LEU A 83 5.71 11.04 -2.60
N ALA A 84 6.56 11.59 -1.73
CA ALA A 84 6.12 12.36 -0.57
C ALA A 84 5.52 13.73 -0.92
N GLY A 85 6.03 14.38 -1.98
CA GLY A 85 5.55 15.70 -2.43
C GLY A 85 4.43 15.64 -3.47
N MET A 86 4.06 14.45 -3.92
CA MET A 86 3.20 14.24 -5.07
C MET A 86 1.72 14.18 -4.68
N THR A 87 0.86 14.76 -5.53
CA THR A 87 -0.59 14.65 -5.43
C THR A 87 -1.13 14.02 -6.71
N LEU A 88 -1.89 12.93 -6.60
CA LEU A 88 -2.63 12.39 -7.74
C LEU A 88 -3.97 13.11 -7.83
N MET A 89 -4.29 13.65 -8.99
CA MET A 89 -5.57 14.31 -9.28
C MET A 89 -6.35 13.48 -10.29
N SER A 90 -7.67 13.39 -10.15
CA SER A 90 -8.49 12.70 -11.14
C SER A 90 -9.86 13.35 -11.29
N ASP A 91 -10.32 13.41 -12.53
CA ASP A 91 -11.66 13.83 -12.97
C ASP A 91 -12.58 12.60 -13.25
N GLY A 92 -12.13 11.39 -12.87
CA GLY A 92 -12.79 10.12 -13.16
C GLY A 92 -12.43 9.52 -14.53
N ALA A 93 -12.15 10.35 -15.53
CA ALA A 93 -11.80 9.95 -16.89
C ALA A 93 -10.29 9.83 -17.12
N SER A 94 -9.48 10.51 -16.31
CA SER A 94 -8.01 10.51 -16.35
C SER A 94 -7.44 10.66 -14.94
N VAL A 95 -6.17 10.28 -14.77
CA VAL A 95 -5.41 10.50 -13.53
C VAL A 95 -4.16 11.28 -13.89
N TYR A 96 -3.97 12.39 -13.22
CA TYR A 96 -2.86 13.32 -13.40
C TYR A 96 -1.99 13.28 -12.17
N GLU A 97 -0.70 13.51 -12.39
CA GLU A 97 0.26 13.70 -11.32
C GLU A 97 0.54 15.19 -11.21
N CYS A 98 0.28 15.76 -10.04
CA CYS A 98 0.59 17.15 -9.75
C CYS A 98 1.72 17.22 -8.73
N THR A 99 2.72 18.02 -9.05
CA THR A 99 3.86 18.31 -8.18
C THR A 99 3.88 19.75 -7.68
N SER A 100 2.99 20.60 -8.22
CA SER A 100 2.81 22.00 -7.82
C SER A 100 1.33 22.36 -7.63
N TYR A 101 1.06 23.46 -6.93
CA TYR A 101 -0.30 23.98 -6.77
C TYR A 101 -0.86 24.57 -8.07
N ASP A 102 -0.01 25.12 -8.94
CA ASP A 102 -0.45 25.71 -10.21
C ASP A 102 -1.00 24.64 -11.15
N GLU A 103 -0.36 23.47 -11.23
CA GLU A 103 -0.86 22.32 -12.00
C GLU A 103 -2.25 21.86 -11.51
N VAL A 104 -2.49 21.92 -10.19
CA VAL A 104 -3.80 21.61 -9.61
C VAL A 104 -4.84 22.65 -10.02
N ILE A 105 -4.48 23.94 -10.00
CA ILE A 105 -5.38 25.04 -10.39
C ILE A 105 -5.76 24.91 -11.87
N ASP A 106 -4.79 24.68 -12.75
CA ASP A 106 -5.02 24.51 -14.20
C ASP A 106 -6.00 23.37 -14.49
N LEU A 107 -5.89 22.29 -13.71
CA LEU A 107 -6.79 21.13 -13.77
C LEU A 107 -8.22 21.41 -13.31
N VAL A 108 -8.48 22.50 -12.57
CA VAL A 108 -9.83 22.86 -12.09
C VAL A 108 -10.43 24.00 -12.92
N GLN A 109 -9.60 24.83 -13.55
CA GLN A 109 -10.06 25.98 -14.34
C GLN A 109 -11.02 25.62 -15.48
N GLY A 110 -10.99 24.39 -15.98
CA GLY A 110 -11.94 23.89 -17.00
C GLY A 110 -13.37 23.67 -16.50
N GLY A 111 -13.65 23.84 -15.20
CA GLY A 111 -14.98 23.67 -14.61
C GLY A 111 -15.36 22.23 -14.29
N GLN A 112 -14.48 21.26 -14.56
CA GLN A 112 -14.64 19.87 -14.12
C GLN A 112 -14.46 19.71 -12.60
N GLY A 113 -15.21 18.79 -12.01
CA GLY A 113 -14.95 18.33 -10.65
C GLY A 113 -13.75 17.37 -10.63
N VAL A 114 -12.81 17.61 -9.73
CA VAL A 114 -11.64 16.74 -9.53
C VAL A 114 -11.56 16.32 -8.07
N PHE A 115 -10.97 15.16 -7.83
CA PHE A 115 -10.56 14.75 -6.49
C PHE A 115 -9.05 14.51 -6.45
N GLY A 116 -8.46 14.84 -5.30
CA GLY A 116 -7.02 14.73 -5.07
C GLY A 116 -6.68 13.68 -4.02
N ILE A 117 -5.60 12.93 -4.26
CA ILE A 117 -4.95 12.04 -3.29
C ILE A 117 -3.53 12.55 -3.08
N ALA A 118 -3.30 13.21 -1.94
CA ALA A 118 -1.96 13.58 -1.51
C ALA A 118 -1.20 12.31 -1.10
N VAL A 119 -0.25 11.87 -1.93
CA VAL A 119 0.44 10.59 -1.75
C VAL A 119 1.29 10.59 -0.48
N GLY A 120 1.92 11.71 -0.13
CA GLY A 120 2.64 11.86 1.14
C GLY A 120 1.76 11.73 2.39
N ALA A 121 0.47 12.04 2.31
CA ALA A 121 -0.46 11.79 3.42
C ALA A 121 -0.79 10.31 3.54
N VAL A 122 -1.05 9.63 2.41
CA VAL A 122 -1.29 8.17 2.38
C VAL A 122 -0.05 7.41 2.87
N TRP A 123 1.14 7.87 2.50
CA TRP A 123 2.41 7.34 2.99
C TRP A 123 2.46 7.29 4.52
N ARG A 124 2.28 8.44 5.17
CA ARG A 124 2.31 8.55 6.65
C ARG A 124 1.24 7.70 7.31
N GLU A 125 0.07 7.57 6.69
CA GLU A 125 -1.00 6.72 7.19
C GLU A 125 -0.64 5.23 7.12
N VAL A 126 -0.01 4.79 6.02
CA VAL A 126 0.48 3.40 5.88
C VAL A 126 1.60 3.14 6.87
N GLU A 127 2.53 4.07 7.02
CA GLU A 127 3.62 3.99 8.01
C GLU A 127 3.09 3.86 9.44
N GLY A 128 2.16 4.73 9.84
CA GLY A 128 1.51 4.63 11.15
C GLY A 128 0.76 3.31 11.35
N SER A 129 0.05 2.84 10.31
CA SER A 129 -0.66 1.56 10.36
C SER A 129 0.31 0.39 10.54
N LEU A 130 1.42 0.36 9.79
CA LEU A 130 2.40 -0.71 9.83
C LEU A 130 3.27 -0.67 11.09
N ALA A 131 3.47 0.50 11.71
CA ALA A 131 4.13 0.59 13.01
C ALA A 131 3.32 -0.12 14.12
N GLN A 132 1.99 -0.17 13.98
CA GLN A 132 1.08 -0.85 14.91
C GLN A 132 0.85 -2.33 14.58
N LEU A 133 1.24 -2.78 13.39
CA LEU A 133 0.98 -4.14 12.89
C LEU A 133 2.29 -4.95 12.80
N GLN A 134 2.19 -6.27 12.96
CA GLN A 134 3.36 -7.14 12.88
C GLN A 134 3.91 -7.22 11.45
N GLY A 135 5.17 -6.84 11.26
CA GLY A 135 5.96 -7.11 10.05
C GLY A 135 6.80 -8.39 10.18
N GLU A 136 7.40 -8.85 9.08
CA GLU A 136 8.30 -10.01 9.09
C GLU A 136 9.69 -9.68 8.54
N HIS A 137 10.69 -10.30 9.16
CA HIS A 137 12.05 -10.28 8.67
C HIS A 137 12.19 -11.25 7.49
N THR A 138 12.64 -10.71 6.35
CA THR A 138 12.76 -11.43 5.08
C THR A 138 13.84 -12.53 5.09
N GLY A 139 14.74 -12.53 6.08
CA GLY A 139 15.84 -13.51 6.21
C GLY A 139 15.56 -14.71 7.10
N THR A 140 14.76 -14.56 8.17
CA THR A 140 14.47 -15.63 9.16
C THR A 140 13.04 -16.15 9.08
N GLY A 141 12.12 -15.42 8.45
CA GLY A 141 10.69 -15.78 8.44
C GLY A 141 10.00 -15.64 9.81
N GLU A 142 10.73 -15.10 10.79
CA GLU A 142 10.22 -14.83 12.13
C GLU A 142 9.39 -13.53 12.13
N PRO A 143 8.26 -13.51 12.85
CA PRO A 143 7.53 -12.27 13.13
C PRO A 143 8.46 -11.28 13.82
N THR A 144 8.46 -10.02 13.39
CA THR A 144 9.17 -8.97 14.11
C THR A 144 8.52 -8.79 15.49
N PRO A 145 9.25 -8.91 16.61
CA PRO A 145 8.65 -8.78 17.93
C PRO A 145 8.09 -7.36 18.13
N GLN A 146 6.80 -7.25 18.45
CA GLN A 146 6.30 -6.08 19.16
C GLN A 146 6.62 -6.26 20.64
N VAL A 147 7.36 -5.32 21.23
CA VAL A 147 7.45 -5.21 22.70
C VAL A 147 6.13 -4.62 23.18
N HIS A 148 5.11 -5.46 23.34
CA HIS A 148 3.88 -5.09 24.03
C HIS A 148 4.13 -5.14 25.54
N PRO A 149 3.84 -4.06 26.31
CA PRO A 149 4.09 -4.02 27.76
C PRO A 149 3.30 -5.07 28.57
N GLY A 150 2.36 -5.78 27.95
CA GLY A 150 1.50 -6.79 28.58
C GLY A 150 1.60 -8.20 28.00
N ASP A 151 2.59 -8.51 27.15
CA ASP A 151 2.67 -9.84 26.52
C ASP A 151 3.30 -10.90 27.45
N GLU A 152 2.57 -11.22 28.51
CA GLU A 152 2.91 -12.24 29.50
C GLU A 152 2.95 -13.66 28.87
N LEU A 153 2.16 -13.88 27.82
CA LEU A 153 2.07 -15.17 27.10
C LEU A 153 3.32 -15.45 26.26
N ALA A 154 3.88 -14.46 25.55
CA ALA A 154 5.15 -14.61 24.84
C ALA A 154 6.34 -14.80 25.81
N ARG A 155 6.29 -14.15 26.98
CA ARG A 155 7.27 -14.36 28.05
C ARG A 155 7.23 -15.80 28.59
N ARG A 156 6.04 -16.32 28.90
CA ARG A 156 5.87 -17.72 29.37
C ARG A 156 6.27 -18.77 28.32
N ARG A 157 6.16 -18.47 27.03
CA ARG A 157 6.64 -19.38 25.96
C ARG A 157 8.17 -19.43 25.90
N ARG A 158 8.86 -18.31 26.13
CA ARG A 158 10.32 -18.28 26.23
C ARG A 158 10.83 -19.01 27.48
N ASP A 159 10.13 -18.85 28.60
CA ASP A 159 10.52 -19.48 29.87
C ASP A 159 10.29 -21.01 29.90
N ARG A 160 9.52 -21.56 28.96
CA ARG A 160 9.31 -23.02 28.80
C ARG A 160 10.24 -23.69 27.79
N ALA A 161 11.03 -22.91 27.05
CA ALA A 161 11.97 -23.43 26.04
C ALA A 161 13.40 -23.59 26.57
N VAL A 162 13.59 -23.45 27.89
CA VAL A 162 14.86 -23.67 28.62
C VAL A 162 14.74 -24.93 29.46
#